data_AF-A0A5J4U0Q0-F1
#
_entry.id   AF-A0A5J4U0Q0-F1
#
_cell.length_a   1.000
_cell.length_b   1.000
_cell.length_c   1.000
_cell.angle_alpha   90.00
_cell.angle_beta   90.00
_cell.angle_gamma   90.00
#
_symmetry.space_group_name_H-M   'P 1'
#
loop_
_entity.id
_entity.type
_entity.pdbx_description
1 polymer ?
#
loop_
_entity_poly.entity_id
_entity_poly.type
_entity_poly.pdbx_seq_one_letter_code
_entity_poly.pdbx_strand_id
1 'polypeptide(L)'
;MNEKVEIQRIVTGGGKWKDQESVNRLISLSTPLQPNDNLAIYHSLLHEEIKEGIVEEVPNSEVNLHIYSYCVPKHSGDYRKVLDSRLINNETLKKHFKMLSVRTVSEAISKDCWLAPLDIKSAYSHIRVHPSLSPFMGFA
;
A
#
# COMPACT_ATOMS: atom_id res chain seq x y z
N MET A 1 29.21 8.45 -12.32
CA MET A 1 28.05 8.02 -13.13
C MET A 1 26.86 8.05 -12.19
N ASN A 2 25.91 8.97 -12.42
CA ASN A 2 24.71 9.08 -11.59
C ASN A 2 23.86 7.84 -11.83
N GLU A 3 23.82 6.90 -10.89
CA GLU A 3 22.72 5.94 -10.81
C GLU A 3 21.44 6.77 -10.69
N LYS A 4 20.61 6.72 -11.72
CA LYS A 4 19.23 7.18 -11.62
C LYS A 4 18.61 6.35 -10.51
N VAL A 5 18.36 6.97 -9.35
CA VAL A 5 17.53 6.34 -8.32
C VAL A 5 16.12 6.28 -8.92
N GLU A 6 15.77 5.12 -9.48
CA GLU A 6 14.43 4.85 -9.99
C GLU A 6 13.51 4.69 -8.78
N ILE A 7 12.54 5.61 -8.67
CA ILE A 7 11.59 5.64 -7.57
C ILE A 7 10.35 4.87 -8.01
N GLN A 8 9.79 4.06 -7.13
CA GLN A 8 8.56 3.34 -7.41
C GLN A 8 7.39 3.92 -6.62
N ARG A 9 6.19 3.93 -7.20
CA ARG A 9 4.97 4.36 -6.48
C ARG A 9 3.86 3.31 -6.56
N ILE A 10 3.03 3.24 -5.53
CA ILE A 10 1.83 2.39 -5.56
C ILE A 10 0.74 3.03 -6.45
N VAL A 11 0.12 2.21 -7.29
CA VAL A 11 -1.00 2.58 -8.16
C VAL A 11 -2.37 2.14 -7.59
N THR A 12 -2.46 1.62 -6.35
CA THR A 12 -3.70 1.15 -5.68
C THR A 12 -4.07 1.80 -4.30
N GLY A 13 -5.23 2.50 -4.15
CA GLY A 13 -5.68 3.19 -2.90
C GLY A 13 -6.40 4.58 -2.99
N GLY A 14 -7.65 4.71 -2.53
CA GLY A 14 -8.41 5.98 -2.54
C GLY A 14 -8.51 6.70 -1.17
N GLY A 15 -8.54 8.04 -1.15
CA GLY A 15 -8.66 8.82 0.10
C GLY A 15 -8.69 10.35 -0.08
N LYS A 16 -9.10 11.08 0.97
CA LYS A 16 -9.00 12.55 1.08
C LYS A 16 -8.08 12.87 2.27
N TRP A 17 -7.40 14.01 2.26
CA TRP A 17 -6.61 14.47 3.41
C TRP A 17 -7.49 14.95 4.56
N LYS A 18 -6.99 14.90 5.80
CA LYS A 18 -7.74 15.34 6.98
C LYS A 18 -7.95 16.86 7.02
N ASP A 19 -6.98 17.63 6.54
CA ASP A 19 -7.03 19.09 6.45
C ASP A 19 -6.09 19.61 5.33
N GLN A 20 -6.14 20.92 5.06
CA GLN A 20 -5.38 21.56 3.99
C GLN A 20 -3.85 21.51 4.22
N GLU A 21 -3.42 21.39 5.47
CA GLU A 21 -2.01 21.38 5.87
C GLU A 21 -1.39 19.97 5.89
N SER A 22 -2.21 18.92 5.71
CA SER A 22 -1.74 17.53 5.67
C SER A 22 -0.62 17.29 4.67
N VAL A 23 -0.76 17.86 3.47
CA VAL A 23 0.24 17.74 2.41
C VAL A 23 1.57 18.36 2.84
N ASN A 24 1.52 19.54 3.45
CA ASN A 24 2.73 20.25 3.92
C ASN A 24 3.45 19.43 5.00
N ARG A 25 2.71 18.85 5.94
CA ARG A 25 3.28 17.98 6.98
C ARG A 25 3.94 16.74 6.38
N LEU A 26 3.30 16.07 5.43
CA LEU A 26 3.88 14.88 4.78
C LEU A 26 5.18 15.22 4.05
N ILE A 27 5.18 16.28 3.23
CA ILE A 27 6.37 16.67 2.47
C ILE A 27 7.54 17.01 3.41
N SER A 28 7.27 17.67 4.54
CA SER A 28 8.31 18.00 5.52
C SER A 28 8.96 16.80 6.21
N LEU A 29 8.33 15.62 6.14
CA LEU A 29 8.77 14.39 6.79
C LEU A 29 9.42 13.39 5.81
N SER A 30 9.53 13.75 4.52
CA SER A 30 10.10 12.86 3.50
C SER A 30 11.56 12.56 3.81
N THR A 31 11.84 11.34 4.24
CA THR A 31 13.21 10.83 4.39
C THR A 31 13.33 9.59 3.51
N PRO A 32 14.11 9.63 2.41
CA PRO A 32 14.39 8.44 1.62
C PRO A 32 15.14 7.45 2.52
N LEU A 33 14.57 6.28 2.73
CA LEU A 33 15.18 5.21 3.53
C LEU A 33 15.22 3.97 2.67
N GLN A 34 16.44 3.51 2.39
CA GLN A 34 16.68 2.28 1.66
C GLN A 34 16.34 1.06 2.54
N PRO A 35 15.81 -0.04 1.97
CA PRO A 35 15.59 -1.26 2.72
C PRO A 35 16.95 -1.81 3.22
N ASN A 36 17.13 -1.90 4.54
CA ASN A 36 18.42 -2.32 5.12
C ASN A 36 18.69 -3.84 5.00
N ASP A 37 17.66 -4.67 4.75
CA ASP A 37 17.77 -6.13 4.83
C ASP A 37 17.10 -6.85 3.64
N ASN A 38 17.69 -7.99 3.23
CA ASN A 38 17.13 -8.93 2.24
C ASN A 38 16.85 -8.34 0.83
N LEU A 39 17.76 -7.51 0.33
CA LEU A 39 17.65 -6.83 -0.98
C LEU A 39 17.26 -7.75 -2.14
N ALA A 40 17.85 -8.95 -2.25
CA ALA A 40 17.52 -9.89 -3.32
C ALA A 40 16.04 -10.32 -3.30
N ILE A 41 15.50 -10.60 -2.10
CA ILE A 41 14.09 -10.96 -1.92
C ILE A 41 13.21 -9.73 -2.20
N TYR A 42 13.63 -8.56 -1.70
CA TYR A 42 12.92 -7.31 -1.94
C TYR A 42 12.77 -7.02 -3.45
N HIS A 43 13.86 -7.08 -4.21
CA HIS A 43 13.83 -6.88 -5.66
C HIS A 43 12.99 -7.93 -6.39
N SER A 44 13.03 -9.19 -5.95
CA SER A 44 12.18 -10.25 -6.52
C SER A 44 10.68 -9.92 -6.35
N LEU A 45 10.26 -9.53 -5.15
CA LEU A 45 8.88 -9.16 -4.86
C LEU A 45 8.46 -7.89 -5.62
N LEU A 46 9.34 -6.88 -5.67
CA LEU A 46 9.08 -5.64 -6.39
C LEU A 46 8.90 -5.89 -7.89
N HIS A 47 9.74 -6.74 -8.48
CA HIS A 47 9.63 -7.09 -9.89
C HIS A 47 8.29 -7.78 -10.22
N GLU A 48 7.79 -8.64 -9.32
CA GLU A 48 6.44 -9.23 -9.46
C GLU A 48 5.35 -8.15 -9.40
N GLU A 49 5.42 -7.23 -8.45
CA GLU A 49 4.44 -6.14 -8.31
C GLU A 49 4.42 -5.20 -9.52
N ILE A 50 5.58 -4.91 -10.11
CA ILE A 50 5.69 -4.13 -11.36
C ILE A 50 5.05 -4.90 -12.52
N LYS A 51 5.34 -6.20 -12.64
CA LYS A 51 4.75 -7.06 -13.67
C LYS A 51 3.23 -7.17 -13.55
N GLU A 52 2.71 -7.19 -12.33
CA GLU A 52 1.26 -7.19 -12.04
C GLU A 52 0.60 -5.80 -12.20
N GLY A 53 1.39 -4.74 -12.44
CA GLY A 53 0.90 -3.37 -12.62
C GLY A 53 0.39 -2.73 -11.32
N ILE A 54 0.80 -3.27 -10.17
CA ILE A 54 0.46 -2.74 -8.83
C ILE A 54 1.34 -1.52 -8.52
N VAL A 55 2.59 -1.60 -8.97
CA VAL A 55 3.64 -0.61 -8.78
C VAL A 55 4.13 -0.16 -10.15
N GLU A 56 4.46 1.12 -10.27
CA GLU A 56 5.10 1.66 -11.46
C GLU A 56 6.36 2.45 -11.09
N GLU A 57 7.34 2.40 -11.99
CA GLU A 57 8.55 3.22 -11.92
C GLU A 57 8.23 4.64 -12.38
N VAL A 58 8.69 5.63 -11.62
CA VAL A 58 8.43 7.05 -11.87
C VAL A 58 9.66 7.91 -11.65
N PRO A 59 9.75 9.06 -12.33
CA PRO A 59 10.75 10.07 -12.02
C PRO A 59 10.57 10.57 -10.57
N ASN A 60 11.69 10.81 -9.87
CA ASN A 60 11.67 11.40 -8.53
C ASN A 60 10.92 12.74 -8.46
N SER A 61 10.84 13.49 -9.56
CA SER A 61 10.08 14.75 -9.65
C SER A 61 8.56 14.57 -9.53
N GLU A 62 8.04 13.35 -9.69
CA GLU A 62 6.62 13.04 -9.53
C GLU A 62 6.26 12.54 -8.12
N VAL A 63 7.25 12.45 -7.23
CA VAL A 63 7.10 11.90 -5.87
C VAL A 63 7.28 13.02 -4.85
N ASN A 64 6.25 13.23 -4.05
CA ASN A 64 6.21 14.23 -2.98
C ASN A 64 6.61 13.64 -1.62
N LEU A 65 6.48 12.33 -1.43
CA LEU A 65 6.81 11.65 -0.18
C LEU A 65 7.41 10.27 -0.48
N HIS A 66 8.53 10.01 0.18
CA HIS A 66 9.14 8.68 0.25
C HIS A 66 8.70 7.99 1.54
N ILE A 67 7.98 6.87 1.41
CA ILE A 67 7.64 5.98 2.52
C ILE A 67 8.65 4.85 2.62
N TYR A 68 8.94 4.45 3.86
CA TYR A 68 9.87 3.36 4.10
C TYR A 68 9.27 2.01 3.67
N SER A 69 10.07 1.21 2.98
CA SER A 69 9.70 -0.12 2.49
C SER A 69 10.69 -1.17 2.97
N TYR A 70 10.20 -2.31 3.44
CA TYR A 70 11.05 -3.39 3.96
C TYR A 70 10.39 -4.77 3.85
N CYS A 71 11.17 -5.84 3.97
CA CYS A 71 10.68 -7.22 3.92
C CYS A 71 10.54 -7.82 5.32
N VAL A 72 9.46 -8.59 5.54
CA VAL A 72 9.22 -9.34 6.78
C VAL A 72 8.91 -10.80 6.44
N PRO A 73 9.45 -11.80 7.16
CA PRO A 73 9.09 -13.19 6.94
C PRO A 73 7.63 -13.46 7.34
N LYS A 74 6.96 -14.30 6.57
CA LYS A 74 5.67 -14.91 6.89
C LYS A 74 5.91 -16.17 7.73
N HIS A 75 4.84 -16.61 8.40
CA HIS A 75 4.87 -17.90 9.10
C HIS A 75 5.11 -19.09 8.14
N SER A 76 4.73 -18.96 6.85
CA SER A 76 4.98 -19.99 5.83
C SER A 76 6.45 -20.12 5.40
N GLY A 77 7.33 -19.20 5.80
CA GLY A 77 8.73 -19.14 5.35
C GLY A 77 8.97 -18.18 4.17
N ASP A 78 7.93 -17.79 3.44
CA ASP A 78 8.03 -16.74 2.41
C ASP A 78 8.19 -15.35 3.03
N TYR A 79 8.43 -14.32 2.21
CA TYR A 79 8.49 -12.93 2.66
C TYR A 79 7.28 -12.13 2.19
N ARG A 80 7.00 -11.04 2.90
CA ARG A 80 6.09 -9.98 2.45
C ARG A 80 6.81 -8.64 2.44
N LYS A 81 6.62 -7.87 1.37
CA LYS A 81 6.99 -6.46 1.35
C LYS A 81 5.99 -5.68 2.19
N VAL A 82 6.49 -4.77 3.01
CA VAL A 82 5.71 -3.90 3.89
C VAL A 82 6.06 -2.46 3.57
N LEU A 83 5.03 -1.63 3.46
CA LEU A 83 5.16 -0.19 3.29
C LEU A 83 4.71 0.51 4.56
N ASP A 84 5.59 1.29 5.18
CA ASP A 84 5.31 2.03 6.39
C ASP A 84 4.43 3.25 6.08
N SER A 85 3.12 3.00 6.06
CA SER A 85 2.11 4.01 5.74
C SER A 85 1.64 4.78 6.97
N ARG A 86 2.35 4.72 8.12
CA ARG A 86 1.94 5.40 9.37
C ARG A 86 1.74 6.90 9.18
N LEU A 87 2.66 7.55 8.45
CA LEU A 87 2.60 8.98 8.14
C LEU A 87 1.34 9.32 7.33
N ILE A 88 1.12 8.61 6.23
CA ILE A 88 -0.04 8.81 5.35
C ILE A 88 -1.35 8.55 6.10
N ASN A 89 -1.42 7.48 6.90
CA ASN A 89 -2.62 7.12 7.65
C ASN A 89 -3.01 8.18 8.70
N ASN A 90 -2.03 8.87 9.28
CA ASN A 90 -2.28 9.97 10.24
C ASN A 90 -2.76 11.26 9.58
N GLU A 91 -2.50 11.41 8.28
CA GLU A 91 -2.84 12.60 7.48
C GLU A 91 -4.05 12.38 6.57
N THR A 92 -4.53 11.14 6.46
CA THR A 92 -5.72 10.79 5.69
C THR A 92 -6.99 10.97 6.53
N LEU A 93 -8.03 11.54 5.93
CA LEU A 93 -9.36 11.64 6.53
C LEU A 93 -9.93 10.24 6.77
N LYS A 94 -10.19 9.92 8.04
CA LYS A 94 -10.83 8.67 8.44
C LYS A 94 -12.30 8.70 8.05
N LYS A 95 -12.67 7.97 7.00
CA LYS A 95 -14.07 7.75 6.64
C LYS A 95 -14.61 6.56 7.42
N HIS A 96 -15.79 6.73 8.02
CA HIS A 96 -16.49 5.62 8.64
C HIS A 96 -16.97 4.65 7.56
N PHE A 97 -16.52 3.40 7.63
CA PHE A 97 -17.02 2.30 6.83
C PHE A 97 -17.71 1.29 7.76
N LYS A 98 -18.98 0.99 7.49
CA LYS A 98 -19.73 0.03 8.30
C LYS A 98 -19.43 -1.39 7.81
N MET A 99 -18.52 -2.06 8.51
CA MET A 99 -18.31 -3.49 8.34
C MET A 99 -19.49 -4.26 8.93
N LEU A 100 -20.00 -5.27 8.22
CA LEU A 100 -20.99 -6.19 8.79
C LEU A 100 -20.34 -6.98 9.93
N SER A 101 -21.04 -7.10 11.06
CA SER A 101 -20.55 -7.90 12.17
C SER A 101 -20.72 -9.39 11.85
N VAL A 102 -19.86 -10.24 12.43
CA VAL A 102 -20.00 -11.70 12.33
C VAL A 102 -21.42 -12.13 12.74
N ARG A 103 -21.96 -11.55 13.82
CA ARG A 103 -23.33 -11.79 14.26
C ARG A 103 -24.37 -11.47 13.19
N THR A 104 -24.27 -10.29 12.57
CA THR A 104 -25.19 -9.87 11.49
C THR A 104 -25.13 -10.83 10.30
N VAL A 105 -23.93 -11.30 9.95
CA VAL A 105 -23.76 -12.29 8.87
C VAL A 105 -24.37 -13.64 9.28
N SER A 106 -24.14 -14.09 10.52
CA SER A 106 -24.71 -15.35 11.03
C SER A 106 -26.23 -15.34 11.09
N GLU A 107 -26.84 -14.23 11.52
CA GLU A 107 -28.30 -14.06 11.57
C GLU A 107 -28.93 -14.06 10.15
N ALA A 108 -28.17 -13.72 9.11
CA ALA A 108 -28.63 -13.75 7.73
C ALA A 108 -28.56 -15.15 7.10
N ILE A 109 -27.84 -16.11 7.70
CA ILE A 109 -27.69 -17.47 7.19
C ILE A 109 -28.89 -18.31 7.64
N SER A 110 -29.63 -18.87 6.68
CA SER A 110 -30.74 -19.78 6.95
C SER A 110 -30.27 -21.19 7.25
N LYS A 111 -31.07 -21.93 8.02
CA LYS A 111 -30.87 -23.37 8.22
C LYS A 111 -30.92 -24.08 6.86
N ASP A 112 -30.10 -25.13 6.71
CA ASP A 112 -30.00 -25.95 5.50
C ASP A 112 -29.47 -25.21 4.25
N CYS A 113 -28.75 -24.10 4.45
CA CYS A 113 -28.03 -23.37 3.40
C CYS A 113 -26.67 -24.03 3.10
N TRP A 114 -26.33 -24.12 1.81
CA TRP A 114 -24.99 -24.48 1.35
C TRP A 114 -24.14 -23.22 1.17
N LEU A 115 -22.96 -23.20 1.79
CA LEU A 115 -22.02 -22.07 1.72
C LEU A 115 -20.71 -22.53 1.09
N ALA A 116 -20.09 -21.65 0.32
CA ALA A 116 -18.74 -21.85 -0.22
C ALA A 116 -17.83 -20.70 0.24
N PRO A 117 -16.64 -20.98 0.80
CA PRO A 117 -15.68 -19.94 1.12
C PRO A 117 -15.12 -19.33 -0.17
N LEU A 118 -15.07 -18.01 -0.25
CA LEU A 118 -14.42 -17.28 -1.32
C LEU A 118 -13.38 -16.34 -0.71
N ASP A 119 -12.12 -16.53 -1.10
CA ASP A 119 -11.02 -15.62 -0.76
C ASP A 119 -10.55 -14.90 -2.02
N ILE A 120 -10.46 -13.57 -1.96
CA ILE A 120 -9.98 -12.74 -3.07
C ILE A 120 -8.49 -12.51 -2.86
N LYS A 121 -7.67 -13.26 -3.62
CA LYS A 121 -6.22 -13.05 -3.64
C LYS A 121 -5.91 -11.60 -4.02
N SER A 122 -5.04 -10.96 -3.24
CA SER A 122 -4.59 -9.58 -3.49
C SER A 122 -5.73 -8.57 -3.66
N ALA A 123 -6.81 -8.69 -2.87
CA ALA A 123 -8.03 -7.88 -3.01
C ALA A 123 -7.77 -6.36 -3.10
N TYR A 124 -6.82 -5.83 -2.34
CA TYR A 124 -6.47 -4.40 -2.36
C TYR A 124 -5.83 -3.95 -3.68
N SER A 125 -5.05 -4.84 -4.32
CA SER A 125 -4.36 -4.55 -5.58
C SER A 125 -5.31 -4.33 -6.74
N HIS A 126 -6.56 -4.77 -6.63
CA HIS A 126 -7.60 -4.51 -7.63
C HIS A 126 -8.18 -3.08 -7.56
N ILE A 127 -7.91 -2.31 -6.49
CA ILE A 127 -8.49 -0.98 -6.26
C ILE A 127 -7.47 0.10 -6.61
N ARG A 128 -7.69 0.89 -7.66
CA ARG A 128 -6.74 1.94 -8.09
C ARG A 128 -6.55 3.08 -7.09
N VAL A 129 -5.35 3.67 -7.07
CA VAL A 129 -5.03 4.88 -6.33
C VAL A 129 -5.71 6.06 -7.02
N HIS A 130 -6.30 6.96 -6.25
CA HIS A 130 -6.71 8.24 -6.80
C HIS A 130 -5.47 9.07 -7.19
N PRO A 131 -5.36 9.62 -8.42
CA PRO A 131 -4.15 10.30 -8.89
C PRO A 131 -3.60 11.38 -7.96
N SER A 132 -4.45 12.06 -7.17
CA SER A 132 -4.00 13.06 -6.20
C SER A 132 -3.21 12.51 -5.01
N LEU A 133 -3.32 11.21 -4.72
CA LEU A 133 -2.60 10.53 -3.63
C LEU A 133 -1.34 9.82 -4.11
N SER A 134 -1.29 9.44 -5.39
CA SER A 134 -0.20 8.66 -5.97
C SER A 134 1.20 9.28 -5.74
N PRO A 135 1.39 10.62 -5.84
CA PRO A 135 2.67 11.26 -5.52
C PRO A 135 3.16 11.05 -4.09
N PHE A 136 2.29 10.68 -3.16
CA PHE A 136 2.64 10.51 -1.74
C PHE A 136 2.92 9.05 -1.37
N MET A 137 2.93 8.14 -2.33
CA MET A 137 3.13 6.70 -2.12
C MET A 137 4.41 6.21 -2.78
N GLY A 138 5.41 7.09 -2.92
CA GLY A 138 6.71 6.75 -3.49
C GLY A 138 7.61 6.03 -2.47
N PHE A 139 8.47 5.14 -2.94
CA PHE A 139 9.47 4.43 -2.15
C PHE A 139 10.68 4.09 -3.02
N ALA A 140 11.83 3.83 -2.40
CA ALA A 140 13.10 3.56 -3.05
C ALA A 140 13.95 2.60 -2.22
#